data_AF-A0A804MLC7-F1
#
_entry.id   AF-A0A804MLC7-F1
#
_cell.length_a   1.000
_cell.length_b   1.000
_cell.length_c   1.000
_cell.angle_alpha   90.00
_cell.angle_beta   90.00
_cell.angle_gamma   90.00
#
_symmetry.space_group_name_H-M   'P 1'
#
loop_
_entity.id
_entity.type
_entity.pdbx_description
1 polymer ?
#
loop_
_entity_poly.entity_id
_entity_poly.type
_entity_poly.pdbx_seq_one_letter_code
_entity_poly.pdbx_strand_id
1 'polypeptide(L)'
;MADQEAPVAVEAPTPVLGEPMDLMTALQLVMKKSSAHDGLVKGLREAAKAIEKHAAQLCVLAEDCDQPDYVKLVKALCAEHNVHLVTVPAAKTLGEWAGVC
;
A
#
# COMPACT_ATOMS: atom_id res chain seq x y z
N MET A 1 4.74 23.27 -44.90
CA MET A 1 6.20 23.39 -44.80
C MET A 1 6.48 24.22 -43.55
N ALA A 2 7.21 23.65 -42.59
CA ALA A 2 7.54 24.15 -41.23
C ALA A 2 6.35 24.16 -40.24
N ASP A 3 6.08 23.16 -39.39
CA ASP A 3 6.89 22.37 -38.43
C ASP A 3 7.17 23.10 -37.08
N GLN A 4 7.02 22.31 -36.00
CA GLN A 4 7.32 22.51 -34.56
C GLN A 4 6.25 23.19 -33.69
N GLU A 5 5.50 22.52 -32.79
CA GLU A 5 5.81 21.57 -31.69
C GLU A 5 5.91 22.29 -30.33
N ALA A 6 4.92 22.03 -29.48
CA ALA A 6 4.95 22.29 -28.05
C ALA A 6 4.09 21.21 -27.33
N PRO A 7 4.68 20.08 -26.93
CA PRO A 7 4.00 19.12 -26.09
C PRO A 7 4.02 19.60 -24.64
N VAL A 8 2.84 19.49 -24.02
CA VAL A 8 2.61 19.76 -22.61
C VAL A 8 3.38 18.72 -21.80
N ALA A 9 4.50 19.15 -21.20
CA ALA A 9 5.26 18.34 -20.24
C ALA A 9 4.66 18.55 -18.85
N VAL A 10 3.87 17.57 -18.39
CA VAL A 10 3.71 17.28 -16.96
C VAL A 10 4.23 15.87 -16.79
N GLU A 11 5.43 15.77 -16.24
CA GLU A 11 6.16 14.52 -16.03
C GLU A 11 5.38 13.59 -15.11
N ALA A 12 4.70 12.61 -15.71
CA ALA A 12 4.47 11.34 -15.07
C ALA A 12 5.79 10.56 -15.15
N PRO A 13 6.44 10.19 -14.04
CA PRO A 13 7.50 9.20 -14.12
C PRO A 13 6.82 7.86 -14.41
N THR A 14 6.80 7.47 -15.67
CA THR A 14 6.66 6.08 -16.08
C THR A 14 7.95 5.35 -15.67
N PRO A 15 7.92 4.44 -14.68
CA PRO A 15 9.03 3.50 -14.52
C PRO A 15 8.98 2.53 -15.72
N VAL A 16 9.91 2.73 -16.65
CA VAL A 16 10.17 1.83 -17.77
C VAL A 16 10.94 0.59 -17.29
N LEU A 17 10.39 -0.57 -17.67
CA LEU A 17 11.06 -1.84 -17.97
C LEU A 17 11.98 -2.48 -16.90
N GLY A 18 11.59 -3.69 -16.49
CA GLY A 18 12.36 -4.86 -16.94
C GLY A 18 13.16 -5.65 -15.90
N GLU A 19 12.98 -5.43 -14.62
CA GLU A 19 13.39 -6.40 -13.59
C GLU A 19 12.15 -7.18 -13.15
N PRO A 20 12.26 -8.47 -12.73
CA PRO A 20 11.10 -9.14 -12.14
C PRO A 20 10.59 -8.23 -11.03
N MET A 21 9.36 -7.72 -11.16
CA MET A 21 8.72 -7.00 -10.06
C MET A 21 8.52 -8.01 -8.95
N ASP A 22 9.53 -8.13 -8.10
CA ASP A 22 9.47 -8.96 -6.93
C ASP A 22 8.36 -8.41 -6.05
N LEU A 23 7.53 -9.28 -5.49
CA LEU A 23 6.31 -8.87 -4.78
C LEU A 23 6.60 -7.78 -3.72
N MET A 24 7.75 -7.90 -3.07
CA MET A 24 8.21 -6.97 -2.03
C MET A 24 8.62 -5.59 -2.59
N THR A 25 9.27 -5.52 -3.75
CA THR A 25 9.68 -4.24 -4.35
C THR A 25 8.47 -3.51 -4.94
N ALA A 26 7.51 -4.25 -5.50
CA ALA A 26 6.25 -3.70 -5.94
C ALA A 26 5.46 -3.07 -4.78
N LEU A 27 5.37 -3.76 -3.63
CA LEU A 27 4.68 -3.23 -2.44
C LEU A 27 5.34 -1.94 -1.92
N GLN A 28 6.67 -1.90 -1.85
CA GLN A 28 7.39 -0.68 -1.43
C GLN A 28 7.11 0.51 -2.35
N LEU A 29 7.05 0.27 -3.66
CA LEU A 29 6.78 1.33 -4.64
C LEU A 29 5.33 1.83 -4.55
N VAL A 30 4.37 0.93 -4.34
CA VAL A 30 2.96 1.28 -4.10
C VAL A 30 2.82 2.09 -2.81
N MET A 31 3.47 1.68 -1.72
CA MET A 31 3.43 2.39 -0.43
C MET A 31 4.06 3.79 -0.51
N LYS A 32 5.18 3.93 -1.24
CA LYS A 32 5.82 5.25 -1.46
C LYS A 32 4.92 6.19 -2.27
N LYS A 33 4.27 5.68 -3.32
CA LYS A 33 3.33 6.47 -4.13
C LYS A 33 2.08 6.85 -3.35
N SER A 34 1.50 5.93 -2.58
CA SER A 34 0.31 6.22 -1.78
C SER A 34 0.58 7.19 -0.65
N SER A 35 1.78 7.16 -0.05
CA SER A 35 2.20 8.17 0.93
C SER A 35 2.33 9.57 0.33
N ALA A 36 2.72 9.71 -0.93
CA ALA A 36 2.83 11.01 -1.60
C ALA A 36 1.45 11.63 -1.92
N HIS A 37 0.38 10.82 -1.91
CA HIS A 37 -0.99 11.23 -2.20
C HIS A 37 -1.90 11.18 -0.95
N ASP A 38 -1.33 11.12 0.26
CA ASP A 38 -2.06 11.02 1.54
C ASP A 38 -3.09 9.87 1.59
N GLY A 39 -2.85 8.81 0.80
CA GLY A 39 -3.76 7.66 0.67
C GLY A 39 -3.46 6.50 1.61
N LEU A 40 -2.47 6.64 2.50
CA LEU A 40 -2.02 5.58 3.40
C LEU A 40 -2.53 5.85 4.82
N VAL A 41 -3.40 4.96 5.30
CA VAL A 41 -3.94 4.99 6.66
C VAL A 41 -3.09 4.10 7.56
N LYS A 42 -2.63 4.62 8.69
CA LYS A 42 -1.72 3.92 9.60
C LYS A 42 -2.36 3.69 10.97
N GLY A 43 -2.24 2.46 11.46
CA GLY A 43 -2.74 2.05 12.76
C GLY A 43 -4.04 1.24 12.70
N LEU A 44 -4.22 0.40 13.71
CA LEU A 44 -5.26 -0.64 13.74
C LEU A 44 -6.68 -0.07 13.76
N ARG A 45 -6.92 1.00 14.54
CA ARG A 45 -8.23 1.65 14.65
C ARG A 45 -8.64 2.37 13.38
N GLU A 46 -7.70 3.05 12.73
CA GLU A 46 -7.98 3.76 11.48
C GLU A 46 -8.16 2.78 10.32
N ALA A 47 -7.35 1.71 10.29
CA ALA A 47 -7.50 0.62 9.32
C ALA A 47 -8.89 -0.03 9.41
N ALA A 48 -9.36 -0.38 10.61
CA ALA A 48 -10.70 -0.92 10.81
C ALA A 48 -11.79 0.03 10.28
N LYS A 49 -11.68 1.33 10.61
CA LYS A 49 -12.62 2.35 10.12
C LYS A 49 -12.58 2.53 8.60
N ALA A 50 -11.42 2.39 7.98
CA ALA A 50 -11.26 2.50 6.52
C ALA A 50 -11.86 1.28 5.80
N ILE A 51 -11.72 0.08 6.39
CA ILE A 51 -12.31 -1.17 5.90
C ILE A 51 -13.85 -1.08 5.99
N GLU A 52 -14.40 -0.68 7.14
CA GLU A 52 -15.85 -0.52 7.34
C GLU A 52 -16.49 0.47 6.36
N LYS A 53 -15.76 1.54 6.00
CA LYS A 53 -16.22 2.55 5.03
C LYS A 53 -16.08 2.12 3.57
N HIS A 54 -15.56 0.91 3.30
CA HIS A 54 -15.19 0.46 1.95
C HIS A 54 -14.23 1.39 1.20
N ALA A 55 -13.44 2.19 1.94
CA ALA A 55 -12.43 3.08 1.38
C ALA A 55 -11.08 2.36 1.20
N ALA A 56 -10.88 1.22 1.86
CA ALA A 56 -9.67 0.42 1.77
C ALA A 56 -9.68 -0.48 0.53
N GLN A 57 -8.66 -0.34 -0.31
CA GLN A 57 -8.44 -1.24 -1.47
C GLN A 57 -7.45 -2.36 -1.14
N LEU A 58 -6.48 -2.10 -0.25
CA LEU A 58 -5.41 -3.02 0.10
C LEU A 58 -5.08 -2.88 1.60
N CYS A 59 -4.93 -4.02 2.29
CA CYS A 59 -4.52 -4.10 3.68
C CYS A 59 -3.22 -4.90 3.78
N VAL A 60 -2.22 -4.33 4.47
CA VAL A 60 -0.96 -5.00 4.76
C VAL A 60 -0.93 -5.37 6.24
N LEU A 61 -0.66 -6.64 6.53
CA LEU A 61 -0.59 -7.16 7.90
C LEU A 61 0.79 -7.78 8.17
N ALA A 62 1.37 -7.47 9.33
CA ALA A 62 2.56 -8.15 9.82
C ALA A 62 2.19 -9.53 10.38
N GLU A 63 2.97 -10.56 10.08
CA GLU A 63 2.81 -11.87 10.74
C GLU A 63 3.37 -11.85 12.17
N ASP A 64 4.37 -11.01 12.44
CA ASP A 64 4.95 -10.74 13.77
C ASP A 64 4.04 -9.88 14.66
N CYS A 65 2.80 -10.31 14.90
CA CYS A 65 1.88 -9.66 15.84
C CYS A 65 1.88 -10.41 17.19
N ASP A 66 2.10 -9.69 18.29
CA ASP A 66 2.22 -10.26 19.65
C ASP A 66 0.98 -11.03 20.13
N GLN A 67 -0.21 -10.66 19.65
CA GLN A 67 -1.45 -11.36 19.93
C GLN A 67 -2.11 -11.84 18.63
N PRO A 68 -2.38 -13.15 18.49
CA PRO A 68 -2.98 -13.72 17.28
C PRO A 68 -4.43 -13.26 17.07
N ASP A 69 -5.07 -12.70 18.09
CA ASP A 69 -6.44 -12.21 18.01
C ASP A 69 -6.55 -10.97 17.11
N TYR A 70 -5.53 -10.11 17.07
CA TYR A 70 -5.49 -9.00 16.12
C TYR A 70 -5.44 -9.48 14.67
N VAL A 71 -4.64 -10.52 14.40
CA VAL A 71 -4.51 -11.12 13.07
C VAL A 71 -5.84 -11.72 12.62
N LYS A 72 -6.58 -12.39 13.53
CA LYS A 72 -7.90 -12.95 13.24
C LYS A 72 -8.93 -11.85 12.95
N LEU A 73 -8.96 -10.79 13.76
CA LEU A 73 -9.88 -9.67 13.58
C LEU A 73 -9.66 -8.99 12.21
N VAL A 74 -8.42 -8.68 11.86
CA VAL A 74 -8.12 -8.04 10.56
C VAL A 74 -8.45 -8.97 9.40
N LYS A 75 -8.10 -10.27 9.49
CA LYS A 75 -8.45 -11.24 8.44
C LYS A 75 -9.96 -11.40 8.26
N ALA A 76 -10.73 -11.42 9.35
CA ALA A 76 -12.19 -11.50 9.30
C ALA A 76 -12.79 -10.25 8.65
N LEU A 77 -12.36 -9.05 9.08
CA LEU A 77 -12.82 -7.79 8.50
C LEU A 77 -12.46 -7.67 7.01
N CYS A 78 -11.26 -8.09 6.61
CA CYS A 78 -10.88 -8.08 5.19
C CYS A 78 -11.70 -9.07 4.36
N ALA A 79 -12.09 -10.22 4.92
CA ALA A 79 -12.93 -11.22 4.24
C ALA A 79 -14.38 -10.74 4.06
N GLU A 80 -14.95 -10.05 5.05
CA GLU A 80 -16.32 -9.53 4.98
C GLU A 80 -16.47 -8.38 3.98
N HIS A 81 -15.49 -7.47 3.94
CA HIS A 81 -15.53 -6.28 3.08
C HIS A 81 -14.84 -6.47 1.71
N ASN A 82 -14.32 -7.67 1.40
CA ASN A 82 -13.59 -8.01 0.17
C ASN A 82 -12.36 -7.12 -0.09
N VAL A 83 -11.54 -6.88 0.94
CA VAL A 83 -10.31 -6.11 0.80
C VAL A 83 -9.11 -7.04 0.60
N HIS A 84 -8.23 -6.71 -0.35
CA HIS A 84 -7.05 -7.53 -0.63
C HIS A 84 -6.05 -7.47 0.53
N LEU A 85 -5.76 -8.63 1.12
CA LEU A 85 -4.84 -8.78 2.24
C LEU A 85 -3.48 -9.29 1.76
N VAL A 86 -2.42 -8.60 2.18
CA VAL A 86 -1.02 -9.00 1.95
C VAL A 86 -0.34 -9.17 3.29
N THR A 87 0.32 -10.32 3.51
CA THR A 87 1.11 -10.54 4.71
C THR A 87 2.58 -10.25 4.46
N VAL A 88 3.24 -9.64 5.45
CA VAL A 88 4.69 -9.41 5.45
C VAL A 88 5.23 -9.94 6.78
N PRO A 89 6.41 -10.60 6.81
CA PRO A 89 6.92 -11.22 8.02
C PRO A 89 7.14 -10.19 9.14
N ALA A 90 7.89 -9.12 8.89
CA ALA A 90 8.39 -8.22 9.93
C ALA A 90 7.61 -6.89 10.05
N ALA A 91 7.04 -6.65 11.24
CA ALA A 91 6.33 -5.41 11.59
C ALA A 91 7.23 -4.15 11.54
N LYS A 92 8.52 -4.30 11.90
CA LYS A 92 9.48 -3.18 11.89
C LYS A 92 9.76 -2.68 10.48
N THR A 93 10.00 -3.59 9.55
CA THR A 93 10.24 -3.24 8.13
C THR A 93 9.00 -2.62 7.48
N LEU A 94 7.79 -3.05 7.88
CA LEU A 94 6.55 -2.40 7.46
C LEU A 94 6.45 -0.97 7.98
N GLY A 95 6.82 -0.75 9.24
CA GLY A 95 6.84 0.58 9.85
C GLY A 95 7.79 1.56 9.14
N GLU A 96 8.97 1.07 8.74
CA GLU A 96 9.94 1.84 7.94
C GLU A 96 9.38 2.20 6.57
N TRP A 97 8.68 1.28 5.90
CA TRP A 97 8.08 1.55 4.58
C TRP A 97 6.87 2.49 4.67
N ALA A 98 6.11 2.42 5.76
CA ALA A 98 4.97 3.30 6.02
C ALA A 98 5.36 4.67 6.62
N GLY A 99 6.65 4.90 6.89
CA GLY A 99 7.16 6.16 7.45
C GLY A 99 6.64 6.45 8.87
N VAL A 100 6.51 5.42 9.70
CA VAL A 100 5.96 5.51 11.06
C VAL A 100 7.02 5.26 12.14
N CYS A 101 8.30 5.20 11.76
CA CYS A 101 9.43 4.92 12.65
C CYS A 101 10.48 6.04 12.63
#